data_AF-A0A7S3Z2E5-F1
#
_entry.id   AF-A0A7S3Z2E5-F1
#
_cell.length_a   1.000
_cell.length_b   1.000
_cell.length_c   1.000
_cell.angle_alpha   90.00
_cell.angle_beta   90.00
_cell.angle_gamma   90.00
#
_symmetry.space_group_name_H-M   'P 1'
#
loop_
_entity.id
_entity.type
_entity.pdbx_description
1 polymer ?
#
loop_
_entity_poly.entity_id
_entity_poly.type
_entity_poly.pdbx_seq_one_letter_code
_entity_poly.pdbx_strand_id
1 'polypeptide(L)'
;PRHNSYASKSTVTLASQHPRLPFATTSTSMPVRNSSSSSSAYTSFARTTEPEQMTTIDRTTKPQENKSKTTMFSPDKSVITHRVVHTTHGGYTNGNRGIGHIFGIDEMPKVLQPKHGFSSVKNPNQVREDIDLETSKHSKKLAFKIRHVLTPEEADAVWRISDQVGYTDFLADYNTPPGMRQNVVMCFIDDGAFTDAVFQRIKDDLPQEIDGRKLVGLSRRWNAGKYVKGRQFTPHIDGDMTGHRLTEDKKGIRSYAGDKVHTKLSALFYLNDYKHDGLVGGGTKIFKGDHPDGSSQHYYEQQPEKGTAIFFRHGIPGSRLGNEGSVMHAGSKNLGDTPKLMVRVDVLYEAEPEDNFARRRCSWMDFDD
;
A
#
# COMPACT_ATOMS: atom_id res chain seq x y z
N PRO A 1 12.98 49.36 55.84
CA PRO A 1 13.85 50.40 55.24
C PRO A 1 13.41 50.70 53.79
N ARG A 2 12.66 51.81 53.63
CA ARG A 2 12.55 52.78 52.51
C ARG A 2 12.84 52.25 51.08
N HIS A 3 12.09 52.55 50.03
CA HIS A 3 10.98 53.47 49.76
C HIS A 3 10.50 53.15 48.32
N ASN A 4 9.20 53.33 48.05
CA ASN A 4 8.59 54.10 46.94
C ASN A 4 9.31 54.25 45.57
N SER A 5 8.67 54.34 44.41
CA SER A 5 7.29 54.19 43.89
C SER A 5 7.30 54.72 42.44
N TYR A 6 6.23 54.42 41.68
CA TYR A 6 5.77 55.09 40.42
C TYR A 6 6.62 54.88 39.14
N ALA A 7 6.10 54.88 37.91
CA ALA A 7 4.75 54.82 37.35
C ALA A 7 4.85 54.56 35.82
N SER A 8 4.03 53.63 35.34
CA SER A 8 3.12 53.74 34.19
C SER A 8 3.56 54.21 32.78
N LYS A 9 3.17 53.34 31.83
CA LYS A 9 2.62 53.58 30.48
C LYS A 9 3.56 54.10 29.38
N SER A 10 3.70 53.28 28.34
CA SER A 10 3.41 53.69 26.95
C SER A 10 3.22 52.47 26.05
N THR A 11 2.04 52.37 25.47
CA THR A 11 1.63 51.43 24.42
C THR A 11 2.30 51.86 23.12
N VAL A 12 2.98 50.95 22.41
CA VAL A 12 3.41 51.17 21.03
C VAL A 12 2.99 49.99 20.18
N THR A 13 2.06 50.27 19.29
CA THR A 13 1.60 49.48 18.16
C THR A 13 2.74 49.28 17.17
N LEU A 14 3.16 48.04 16.93
CA LEU A 14 4.10 47.71 15.84
C LEU A 14 3.31 47.18 14.64
N ALA A 15 3.25 48.02 13.61
CA ALA A 15 2.72 47.69 12.29
C ALA A 15 3.64 46.68 11.59
N SER A 16 3.04 45.60 11.09
CA SER A 16 3.69 44.60 10.24
C SER A 16 4.00 45.20 8.86
N GLN A 17 5.27 45.37 8.54
CA GLN A 17 5.74 45.66 7.19
C GLN A 17 5.96 44.35 6.43
N HIS A 18 5.06 44.05 5.49
CA HIS A 18 5.27 43.07 4.43
C HIS A 18 5.96 43.76 3.23
N PRO A 19 7.07 43.23 2.69
CA PRO A 19 7.52 43.60 1.36
C PRO A 19 6.74 42.81 0.31
N ARG A 20 5.94 43.51 -0.50
CA ARG A 20 5.35 42.99 -1.75
C ARG A 20 6.45 42.91 -2.81
N LEU A 21 6.63 41.74 -3.42
CA LEU A 21 7.43 41.56 -4.63
C LEU A 21 6.61 42.00 -5.86
N PRO A 22 7.20 42.71 -6.84
CA PRO A 22 6.46 43.18 -8.01
C PRO A 22 6.36 42.11 -9.10
N PHE A 23 5.16 42.01 -9.68
CA PHE A 23 4.91 41.41 -10.98
C PHE A 23 5.71 42.15 -12.06
N ALA A 24 6.44 41.41 -12.89
CA ALA A 24 7.00 41.90 -14.14
C ALA A 24 6.44 41.07 -15.29
N THR A 25 5.52 41.68 -16.03
CA THR A 25 5.08 41.28 -17.36
C THR A 25 6.05 41.84 -18.40
N THR A 26 6.67 41.01 -19.22
CA THR A 26 7.24 41.45 -20.49
C THR A 26 6.92 40.44 -21.59
N SER A 27 6.05 40.87 -22.49
CA SER A 27 5.85 40.31 -23.82
C SER A 27 7.02 40.70 -24.72
N THR A 28 7.58 39.75 -25.47
CA THR A 28 8.25 40.08 -26.72
C THR A 28 8.05 38.93 -27.70
N SER A 29 7.61 39.28 -28.90
CA SER A 29 7.17 38.41 -29.97
C SER A 29 8.20 38.37 -31.12
N MET A 30 8.15 37.26 -31.86
CA MET A 30 8.64 37.01 -33.24
C MET A 30 10.16 36.79 -33.46
N PRO A 31 10.59 36.06 -34.54
CA PRO A 31 9.79 35.56 -35.67
C PRO A 31 9.94 34.06 -36.03
N VAL A 32 8.96 33.65 -36.83
CA VAL A 32 8.87 32.44 -37.66
C VAL A 32 10.06 32.32 -38.62
N ARG A 33 10.62 31.10 -38.78
CA ARG A 33 11.31 30.68 -40.00
C ARG A 33 10.86 29.28 -40.42
N ASN A 34 10.20 29.25 -41.57
CA ASN A 34 10.01 28.10 -42.43
C ASN A 34 11.36 27.60 -42.96
N SER A 35 11.53 26.28 -43.02
CA SER A 35 12.35 25.65 -44.06
C SER A 35 11.79 24.26 -44.37
N SER A 36 11.36 24.13 -45.61
CA SER A 36 10.86 22.94 -46.26
C SER A 36 11.98 22.21 -47.03
N SER A 37 11.67 20.96 -47.40
CA SER A 37 12.20 20.15 -48.51
C SER A 37 13.36 19.17 -48.27
N SER A 38 13.03 17.87 -48.34
CA SER A 38 13.48 16.89 -49.36
C SER A 38 13.00 15.50 -48.91
N SER A 39 11.93 14.92 -49.47
CA SER A 39 11.85 14.14 -50.72
C SER A 39 12.82 12.96 -50.82
N SER A 40 12.30 11.75 -50.62
CA SER A 40 12.71 10.55 -51.38
C SER A 40 11.56 9.53 -51.35
N ALA A 41 11.03 9.26 -52.54
CA ALA A 41 10.00 8.27 -52.82
C ALA A 41 10.66 7.02 -53.38
N TYR A 42 10.15 5.82 -53.08
CA TYR A 42 10.24 4.66 -53.98
C TYR A 42 9.05 3.71 -53.77
N THR A 43 8.09 3.86 -54.68
CA THR A 43 7.43 2.84 -55.52
C THR A 43 6.55 1.75 -54.89
N SER A 44 5.28 1.84 -55.28
CA SER A 44 4.20 0.87 -55.25
C SER A 44 4.46 -0.39 -56.10
N PHE A 45 3.96 -1.54 -55.64
CA PHE A 45 3.40 -2.55 -56.52
C PHE A 45 2.01 -2.93 -56.03
N ALA A 46 1.01 -2.64 -56.86
CA ALA A 46 -0.34 -3.14 -56.74
C ALA A 46 -0.40 -4.56 -57.30
N ARG A 47 -1.13 -5.46 -56.63
CA ARG A 47 -1.76 -6.60 -57.29
C ARG A 47 -3.14 -6.81 -56.68
N THR A 48 -4.14 -6.63 -57.54
CA THR A 48 -5.55 -6.95 -57.37
C THR A 48 -5.76 -8.46 -57.29
N THR A 49 -6.71 -8.90 -56.46
CA THR A 49 -7.57 -10.08 -56.69
C THR A 49 -8.75 -10.07 -55.69
N GLU A 50 -9.82 -10.72 -56.12
CA GLU A 50 -11.25 -10.52 -55.86
C GLU A 50 -11.80 -11.10 -54.53
N PRO A 51 -13.09 -10.86 -54.19
CA PRO A 51 -13.60 -10.95 -52.82
C PRO A 51 -14.07 -12.37 -52.47
N GLU A 52 -13.62 -12.89 -51.34
CA GLU A 52 -14.12 -14.14 -50.76
C GLU A 52 -15.30 -13.90 -49.80
N GLN A 53 -16.11 -14.95 -49.74
CA GLN A 53 -17.52 -14.95 -49.40
C GLN A 53 -17.80 -14.72 -47.91
N MET A 54 -18.90 -14.02 -47.69
CA MET A 54 -19.50 -13.74 -46.40
C MET A 54 -20.22 -14.99 -45.88
N THR A 55 -19.53 -15.81 -45.08
CA THR A 55 -20.17 -16.87 -44.28
C THR A 55 -20.61 -16.32 -42.93
N THR A 56 -21.93 -16.35 -42.73
CA THR A 56 -22.66 -16.06 -41.50
C THR A 56 -22.15 -16.96 -40.37
N ILE A 57 -21.57 -16.38 -39.31
CA ILE A 57 -21.23 -17.10 -38.08
C ILE A 57 -22.35 -16.89 -37.07
N ASP A 58 -22.96 -18.01 -36.70
CA ASP A 58 -24.01 -18.17 -35.70
C ASP A 58 -23.56 -17.64 -34.32
N ARG A 59 -24.36 -16.74 -33.74
CA ARG A 59 -24.16 -16.15 -32.42
C ARG A 59 -24.79 -17.04 -31.36
N THR A 60 -24.09 -18.08 -30.91
CA THR A 60 -24.36 -18.71 -29.60
C THR A 60 -23.11 -19.40 -29.03
N THR A 61 -22.09 -18.63 -28.66
CA THR A 61 -20.99 -19.15 -27.82
C THR A 61 -21.02 -18.48 -26.45
N LYS A 62 -21.42 -19.27 -25.45
CA LYS A 62 -21.29 -18.96 -24.01
C LYS A 62 -19.85 -18.54 -23.69
N PRO A 63 -19.61 -17.65 -22.71
CA PRO A 63 -18.25 -17.31 -22.32
C PRO A 63 -17.56 -18.56 -21.79
N GLN A 64 -16.54 -19.04 -22.50
CA GLN A 64 -15.62 -20.02 -21.95
C GLN A 64 -14.81 -19.31 -20.86
N GLU A 65 -15.09 -19.66 -19.60
CA GLU A 65 -14.16 -19.45 -18.49
C GLU A 65 -12.81 -20.07 -18.87
N ASN A 66 -11.86 -19.21 -19.21
CA ASN A 66 -10.48 -19.63 -19.37
C ASN A 66 -9.88 -19.79 -17.96
N LYS A 67 -10.15 -20.95 -17.33
CA LYS A 67 -9.49 -21.37 -16.08
C LYS A 67 -8.01 -21.60 -16.36
N SER A 68 -7.21 -20.56 -16.20
CA SER A 68 -5.75 -20.68 -16.10
C SER A 68 -5.42 -21.64 -14.96
N LYS A 69 -4.93 -22.83 -15.30
CA LYS A 69 -4.37 -23.81 -14.36
C LYS A 69 -3.02 -23.28 -13.84
N THR A 70 -3.06 -22.37 -12.88
CA THR A 70 -1.93 -22.17 -11.96
C THR A 70 -2.30 -22.91 -10.68
N THR A 71 -2.07 -24.21 -10.64
CA THR A 71 -2.35 -25.04 -9.47
C THR A 71 -1.28 -24.80 -8.40
N MET A 72 -1.43 -23.73 -7.64
CA MET A 72 -0.77 -23.59 -6.36
C MET A 72 -1.73 -24.14 -5.30
N PHE A 73 -1.41 -25.33 -4.78
CA PHE A 73 -2.22 -25.95 -3.75
C PHE A 73 -1.56 -25.75 -2.40
N SER A 74 -2.11 -24.84 -1.59
CA SER A 74 -1.98 -25.02 -0.15
C SER A 74 -2.42 -26.46 0.17
N PRO A 75 -1.61 -27.28 0.86
CA PRO A 75 -2.00 -28.65 1.23
C PRO A 75 -3.21 -28.64 2.17
N ASP A 76 -3.43 -27.53 2.86
CA ASP A 76 -4.62 -27.29 3.65
C ASP A 76 -5.85 -27.06 2.75
N LYS A 77 -6.86 -27.90 2.93
CA LYS A 77 -8.15 -27.85 2.25
C LYS A 77 -9.31 -27.54 3.20
N SER A 78 -9.02 -27.02 4.39
CA SER A 78 -10.05 -26.61 5.35
C SER A 78 -11.03 -25.62 4.71
N VAL A 79 -12.30 -25.73 5.09
CA VAL A 79 -13.33 -24.77 4.68
C VAL A 79 -12.99 -23.42 5.34
N ILE A 80 -13.01 -22.35 4.56
CA ILE A 80 -12.89 -20.98 5.05
C ILE A 80 -14.28 -20.37 5.08
N THR A 81 -14.75 -19.94 6.26
CA THR A 81 -16.01 -19.22 6.41
C THR A 81 -15.75 -17.75 6.70
N HIS A 82 -16.55 -16.89 6.10
CA HIS A 82 -16.39 -15.44 6.20
C HIS A 82 -17.74 -14.74 6.23
N ARG A 83 -17.75 -13.52 6.76
CA ARG A 83 -18.90 -12.61 6.75
C ARG A 83 -18.46 -11.19 6.46
N VAL A 84 -19.38 -10.36 5.97
CA VAL A 84 -19.16 -8.91 5.94
C VAL A 84 -19.19 -8.38 7.37
N VAL A 85 -18.15 -7.67 7.78
CA VAL A 85 -18.05 -7.01 9.10
C VAL A 85 -18.00 -5.49 8.98
N HIS A 86 -17.80 -4.97 7.77
CA HIS A 86 -17.88 -3.54 7.51
C HIS A 86 -18.33 -3.27 6.08
N THR A 87 -19.17 -2.26 5.93
CA THR A 87 -19.56 -1.70 4.63
C THR A 87 -19.24 -0.23 4.67
N THR A 88 -18.45 0.24 3.71
CA THR A 88 -17.85 1.58 3.75
C THR A 88 -17.66 2.14 2.35
N HIS A 89 -17.46 3.45 2.30
CA HIS A 89 -17.05 4.15 1.09
C HIS A 89 -15.58 3.86 0.77
N GLY A 90 -15.22 4.11 -0.48
CA GLY A 90 -13.88 3.86 -0.99
C GLY A 90 -13.80 4.13 -2.49
N GLY A 91 -12.71 3.69 -3.09
CA GLY A 91 -12.37 4.01 -4.48
C GLY A 91 -12.02 2.80 -5.32
N TYR A 92 -12.41 2.85 -6.58
CA TYR A 92 -11.98 1.95 -7.64
C TYR A 92 -10.62 2.37 -8.20
N THR A 93 -9.96 1.47 -8.94
CA THR A 93 -8.67 1.75 -9.59
C THR A 93 -8.72 2.89 -10.62
N ASN A 94 -9.89 3.19 -11.18
CA ASN A 94 -10.11 4.31 -12.09
C ASN A 94 -10.42 5.64 -11.37
N GLY A 95 -10.38 5.68 -10.02
CA GLY A 95 -10.67 6.84 -9.19
C GLY A 95 -12.16 7.07 -8.91
N ASN A 96 -13.07 6.28 -9.49
CA ASN A 96 -14.49 6.38 -9.15
C ASN A 96 -14.70 5.97 -7.70
N ARG A 97 -15.69 6.60 -7.04
CA ARG A 97 -16.09 6.26 -5.68
C ARG A 97 -17.21 5.22 -5.68
N GLY A 98 -17.34 4.49 -4.58
CA GLY A 98 -18.39 3.49 -4.42
C GLY A 98 -18.52 3.01 -2.98
N ILE A 99 -19.18 1.87 -2.82
CA ILE A 99 -19.35 1.18 -1.55
C ILE A 99 -18.81 -0.24 -1.71
N GLY A 100 -18.12 -0.73 -0.69
CA GLY A 100 -17.63 -2.10 -0.66
C GLY A 100 -17.46 -2.61 0.76
N HIS A 101 -16.85 -3.79 0.88
CA HIS A 101 -16.92 -4.60 2.09
C HIS A 101 -15.54 -4.96 2.63
N ILE A 102 -15.46 -5.07 3.96
CA ILE A 102 -14.37 -5.74 4.67
C ILE A 102 -14.95 -7.00 5.30
N PHE A 103 -14.19 -8.08 5.22
CA PHE A 103 -14.64 -9.41 5.64
C PHE A 103 -14.00 -9.82 6.96
N GLY A 104 -14.79 -10.39 7.86
CA GLY A 104 -14.27 -11.12 9.02
C GLY A 104 -14.08 -12.57 8.61
N ILE A 105 -12.95 -13.17 8.98
CA ILE A 105 -12.73 -14.61 8.78
C ILE A 105 -13.09 -15.34 10.07
N ASP A 106 -14.06 -16.24 9.97
CA ASP A 106 -14.64 -16.92 11.11
C ASP A 106 -13.88 -18.19 11.45
N GLU A 107 -13.47 -18.91 10.42
CA GLU A 107 -12.58 -20.05 10.53
C GLU A 107 -11.42 -19.85 9.57
N MET A 108 -10.24 -19.59 10.14
CA MET A 108 -8.99 -19.49 9.39
C MET A 108 -8.63 -20.86 8.78
N PRO A 109 -7.79 -20.92 7.75
CA PRO A 109 -7.06 -22.13 7.40
C PRO A 109 -6.51 -22.89 8.63
N LYS A 110 -6.66 -24.21 8.70
CA LYS A 110 -6.14 -25.00 9.84
C LYS A 110 -4.66 -24.74 10.10
N VAL A 111 -3.84 -24.64 9.05
CA VAL A 111 -2.40 -24.36 9.19
C VAL A 111 -2.10 -22.99 9.84
N LEU A 112 -3.07 -22.07 9.86
CA LEU A 112 -2.98 -20.75 10.49
C LEU A 112 -3.61 -20.70 11.89
N GLN A 113 -4.05 -21.84 12.43
CA GLN A 113 -4.70 -21.93 13.75
C GLN A 113 -3.77 -22.53 14.81
N PRO A 114 -3.62 -21.91 15.99
CA PRO A 114 -2.74 -22.42 17.05
C PRO A 114 -3.03 -23.86 17.48
N LYS A 115 -4.31 -24.25 17.55
CA LYS A 115 -4.74 -25.62 17.89
C LYS A 115 -4.28 -26.69 16.87
N HIS A 116 -3.80 -26.28 15.71
CA HIS A 116 -3.30 -27.14 14.65
C HIS A 116 -1.79 -26.93 14.39
N GLY A 117 -1.07 -26.34 15.35
CA GLY A 117 0.39 -26.21 15.30
C GLY A 117 0.90 -24.88 14.75
N PHE A 118 0.03 -23.93 14.39
CA PHE A 118 0.47 -22.57 14.08
C PHE A 118 1.15 -21.96 15.30
N SER A 119 2.45 -21.73 15.21
CA SER A 119 3.26 -21.33 16.35
C SER A 119 3.55 -19.83 16.36
N SER A 120 3.59 -19.21 17.53
CA SER A 120 4.11 -17.86 17.72
C SER A 120 5.64 -17.81 17.81
N VAL A 121 6.31 -18.97 17.79
CA VAL A 121 7.76 -19.08 17.90
C VAL A 121 8.42 -18.59 16.62
N LYS A 122 9.37 -17.66 16.77
CA LYS A 122 10.22 -17.14 15.69
C LYS A 122 10.91 -18.29 14.95
N ASN A 123 10.89 -18.24 13.62
CA ASN A 123 11.59 -19.24 12.82
C ASN A 123 13.11 -19.14 13.09
N PRO A 124 13.83 -20.25 13.38
CA PRO A 124 15.28 -20.21 13.61
C PRO A 124 16.09 -19.61 12.45
N ASN A 125 15.57 -19.69 11.23
CA ASN A 125 16.18 -19.11 10.03
C ASN A 125 15.69 -17.67 9.75
N GLN A 126 14.81 -17.11 10.60
CA GLN A 126 14.32 -15.75 10.44
C GLN A 126 15.47 -14.75 10.61
N VAL A 127 15.65 -13.90 9.61
CA VAL A 127 16.72 -12.90 9.57
C VAL A 127 16.13 -11.56 9.19
N ARG A 128 16.44 -10.55 10.00
CA ARG A 128 16.24 -9.13 9.65
C ARG A 128 17.44 -8.62 8.86
N GLU A 129 17.16 -7.91 7.77
CA GLU A 129 18.14 -7.17 6.97
C GLU A 129 17.66 -5.73 6.81
N ASP A 130 18.43 -4.77 7.32
CA ASP A 130 18.13 -3.35 7.13
C ASP A 130 18.42 -2.93 5.69
N ILE A 131 17.53 -2.12 5.12
CA ILE A 131 17.68 -1.59 3.78
C ILE A 131 18.29 -0.20 3.91
N ASP A 132 19.52 -0.07 3.42
CA ASP A 132 20.23 1.21 3.43
C ASP A 132 19.58 2.20 2.44
N LEU A 133 18.87 3.16 3.03
CA LEU A 133 18.25 4.29 2.33
C LEU A 133 19.04 5.58 2.47
N GLU A 134 20.30 5.52 2.91
CA GLU A 134 21.13 6.71 3.07
C GLU A 134 21.29 7.46 1.74
N THR A 135 20.73 8.66 1.72
CA THR A 135 21.05 9.74 0.77
C THR A 135 21.83 10.87 1.45
N SER A 136 21.82 10.89 2.79
CA SER A 136 22.58 11.80 3.65
C SER A 136 22.58 11.29 5.10
N LYS A 137 23.55 11.75 5.91
CA LYS A 137 23.68 11.43 7.36
C LYS A 137 22.49 11.87 8.24
N HIS A 138 21.48 12.50 7.65
CA HIS A 138 20.29 13.00 8.35
C HIS A 138 18.98 12.33 7.89
N SER A 139 19.06 11.31 7.01
CA SER A 139 17.86 10.59 6.55
C SER A 139 17.23 9.84 7.74
N LYS A 140 15.99 10.21 8.08
CA LYS A 140 15.15 9.51 9.06
C LYS A 140 14.37 8.34 8.45
N LYS A 141 14.66 7.99 7.19
CA LYS A 141 13.97 6.93 6.46
C LYS A 141 14.32 5.58 7.07
N LEU A 142 13.31 4.75 7.20
CA LEU A 142 13.45 3.42 7.80
C LEU A 142 12.78 2.41 6.88
N ALA A 143 13.58 1.46 6.41
CA ALA A 143 13.10 0.27 5.73
C ALA A 143 14.00 -0.93 6.07
N PHE A 144 13.41 -2.11 6.14
CA PHE A 144 14.09 -3.36 6.39
C PHE A 144 13.23 -4.51 5.89
N LYS A 145 13.77 -5.71 5.79
CA LYS A 145 13.00 -6.92 5.53
C LYS A 145 13.27 -7.96 6.60
N ILE A 146 12.29 -8.83 6.81
CA ILE A 146 12.43 -10.01 7.65
C ILE A 146 12.10 -11.21 6.78
N ARG A 147 13.07 -12.10 6.58
CA ARG A 147 12.89 -13.33 5.80
C ARG A 147 12.31 -14.44 6.67
N HIS A 148 11.58 -15.38 6.05
CA HIS A 148 11.05 -16.58 6.70
C HIS A 148 10.07 -16.29 7.86
N VAL A 149 9.27 -15.22 7.77
CA VAL A 149 8.24 -14.90 8.77
C VAL A 149 7.07 -15.88 8.68
N LEU A 150 6.61 -16.15 7.45
CA LEU A 150 5.66 -17.22 7.15
C LEU A 150 6.42 -18.37 6.48
N THR A 151 6.02 -19.59 6.83
CA THR A 151 6.38 -20.77 6.02
C THR A 151 5.68 -20.70 4.65
N PRO A 152 6.18 -21.42 3.63
CA PRO A 152 5.49 -21.51 2.35
C PRO A 152 4.02 -21.96 2.47
N GLU A 153 3.74 -22.92 3.34
CA GLU A 153 2.39 -23.45 3.58
C GLU A 153 1.46 -22.42 4.21
N GLU A 154 1.98 -21.62 5.15
CA GLU A 154 1.25 -20.51 5.77
C GLU A 154 0.98 -19.39 4.76
N ALA A 155 1.96 -19.06 3.91
CA ALA A 155 1.81 -18.05 2.86
C ALA A 155 0.74 -18.46 1.83
N ASP A 156 0.75 -19.72 1.39
CA ASP A 156 -0.28 -20.27 0.50
C ASP A 156 -1.66 -20.26 1.16
N ALA A 157 -1.73 -20.54 2.47
CA ALA A 157 -2.98 -20.49 3.22
C ALA A 157 -3.54 -19.07 3.35
N VAL A 158 -2.68 -18.06 3.58
CA VAL A 158 -3.11 -16.64 3.60
C VAL A 158 -3.67 -16.23 2.25
N TRP A 159 -3.02 -16.62 1.15
CA TRP A 159 -3.57 -16.35 -0.18
C TRP A 159 -4.91 -17.06 -0.39
N ARG A 160 -5.05 -18.32 0.03
CA ARG A 160 -6.30 -19.08 -0.09
C ARG A 160 -7.50 -18.38 0.54
N ILE A 161 -7.31 -17.63 1.63
CA ILE A 161 -8.36 -16.77 2.20
C ILE A 161 -8.84 -15.76 1.15
N SER A 162 -7.92 -15.01 0.56
CA SER A 162 -8.25 -14.00 -0.47
C SER A 162 -8.81 -14.57 -1.77
N ASP A 163 -8.33 -15.72 -2.20
CA ASP A 163 -8.85 -16.36 -3.42
C ASP A 163 -10.28 -16.89 -3.22
N GLN A 164 -10.58 -17.45 -2.04
CA GLN A 164 -11.90 -18.01 -1.75
C GLN A 164 -12.95 -16.93 -1.43
N VAL A 165 -12.58 -15.85 -0.74
CA VAL A 165 -13.48 -14.71 -0.46
C VAL A 165 -13.76 -13.91 -1.74
N GLY A 166 -12.74 -13.77 -2.59
CA GLY A 166 -12.84 -13.07 -3.87
C GLY A 166 -12.22 -11.68 -3.83
N TYR A 167 -11.63 -11.30 -4.97
CA TYR A 167 -11.01 -10.00 -5.15
C TYR A 167 -11.93 -9.01 -5.86
N THR A 168 -11.76 -7.74 -5.55
CA THR A 168 -12.43 -6.61 -6.22
C THR A 168 -11.41 -5.52 -6.57
N ASP A 169 -11.65 -4.72 -7.60
CA ASP A 169 -10.84 -3.54 -7.88
C ASP A 169 -11.25 -2.32 -7.01
N PHE A 170 -12.22 -2.50 -6.11
CA PHE A 170 -12.64 -1.53 -5.10
C PHE A 170 -11.83 -1.67 -3.80
N LEU A 171 -11.28 -0.56 -3.30
CA LEU A 171 -10.56 -0.52 -2.03
C LEU A 171 -11.40 0.21 -0.96
N ALA A 172 -11.92 -0.55 0.01
CA ALA A 172 -12.70 -0.05 1.13
C ALA A 172 -11.90 0.91 2.04
N ASP A 173 -12.50 2.01 2.48
CA ASP A 173 -11.92 3.11 3.29
C ASP A 173 -10.89 4.01 2.62
N TYR A 174 -10.43 3.70 1.41
CA TYR A 174 -9.39 4.48 0.73
C TYR A 174 -9.84 4.95 -0.64
N ASN A 175 -9.39 6.15 -1.02
CA ASN A 175 -9.45 6.64 -2.38
C ASN A 175 -8.03 6.86 -2.88
N THR A 176 -7.70 6.26 -4.02
CA THR A 176 -6.42 6.48 -4.71
C THR A 176 -6.67 7.24 -6.02
N PRO A 177 -5.76 8.12 -6.44
CA PRO A 177 -5.82 8.70 -7.78
C PRO A 177 -5.98 7.64 -8.89
N PRO A 178 -6.69 7.98 -9.99
CA PRO A 178 -6.86 7.07 -11.12
C PRO A 178 -5.53 6.48 -11.60
N GLY A 179 -5.49 5.15 -11.76
CA GLY A 179 -4.34 4.44 -12.32
C GLY A 179 -3.14 4.27 -11.39
N MET A 180 -3.16 4.89 -10.20
CA MET A 180 -2.10 4.74 -9.18
C MET A 180 -1.98 3.28 -8.73
N ARG A 181 -3.11 2.71 -8.31
CA ARG A 181 -3.25 1.31 -7.90
C ARG A 181 -3.88 0.52 -9.04
N GLN A 182 -3.26 -0.58 -9.45
CA GLN A 182 -3.76 -1.40 -10.56
C GLN A 182 -4.01 -2.88 -10.21
N ASN A 183 -3.87 -3.26 -8.93
CA ASN A 183 -4.25 -4.59 -8.47
C ASN A 183 -5.76 -4.74 -8.26
N VAL A 184 -6.19 -5.97 -8.04
CA VAL A 184 -7.44 -6.26 -7.31
C VAL A 184 -7.09 -6.59 -5.84
N VAL A 185 -8.01 -6.33 -4.92
CA VAL A 185 -7.82 -6.45 -3.47
C VAL A 185 -8.91 -7.26 -2.80
N MET A 186 -8.56 -7.84 -1.66
CA MET A 186 -9.49 -8.40 -0.69
C MET A 186 -9.01 -7.94 0.70
N CYS A 187 -9.90 -7.31 1.47
CA CYS A 187 -9.59 -6.84 2.82
C CYS A 187 -10.27 -7.76 3.84
N PHE A 188 -9.48 -8.37 4.73
CA PHE A 188 -10.03 -9.18 5.81
C PHE A 188 -9.51 -8.79 7.19
N ILE A 189 -10.25 -9.20 8.21
CA ILE A 189 -9.90 -9.06 9.62
C ILE A 189 -9.99 -10.44 10.28
N ASP A 190 -8.97 -10.80 11.05
CA ASP A 190 -8.95 -12.00 11.89
C ASP A 190 -9.46 -11.72 13.32
N ASP A 191 -9.70 -12.76 14.08
CA ASP A 191 -10.11 -12.65 15.48
C ASP A 191 -8.96 -12.39 16.46
N GLY A 192 -7.72 -12.33 15.94
CA GLY A 192 -6.52 -11.95 16.65
C GLY A 192 -5.51 -13.09 16.80
N ALA A 193 -5.95 -14.35 16.83
CA ALA A 193 -5.05 -15.47 17.12
C ALA A 193 -3.92 -15.60 16.07
N PHE A 194 -4.25 -15.46 14.78
CA PHE A 194 -3.27 -15.51 13.71
C PHE A 194 -2.34 -14.29 13.76
N THR A 195 -2.92 -13.09 13.81
CA THR A 195 -2.14 -11.85 13.77
C THR A 195 -1.24 -11.69 15.00
N ASP A 196 -1.67 -12.12 16.19
CA ASP A 196 -0.85 -12.08 17.41
C ASP A 196 0.33 -13.01 17.33
N ALA A 197 0.13 -14.23 16.84
CA ALA A 197 1.22 -15.17 16.66
C ALA A 197 2.22 -14.68 15.60
N VAL A 198 1.76 -14.09 14.48
CA VAL A 198 2.68 -13.43 13.52
C VAL A 198 3.44 -12.28 14.19
N PHE A 199 2.76 -11.43 14.96
CA PHE A 199 3.41 -10.35 15.68
C PHE A 199 4.48 -10.86 16.64
N GLN A 200 4.20 -11.89 17.45
CA GLN A 200 5.20 -12.47 18.36
C GLN A 200 6.44 -12.99 17.63
N ARG A 201 6.29 -13.58 16.42
CA ARG A 201 7.45 -14.03 15.63
C ARG A 201 8.39 -12.88 15.26
N ILE A 202 7.84 -11.72 14.93
CA ILE A 202 8.62 -10.57 14.43
C ILE A 202 8.90 -9.51 15.48
N LYS A 203 8.32 -9.61 16.68
CA LYS A 203 8.33 -8.57 17.71
C LYS A 203 9.75 -8.06 17.99
N ASP A 204 10.70 -8.96 18.19
CA ASP A 204 12.08 -8.61 18.54
C ASP A 204 12.89 -8.06 17.34
N ASP A 205 12.41 -8.30 16.12
CA ASP A 205 12.98 -7.74 14.89
C ASP A 205 12.39 -6.38 14.55
N LEU A 206 11.29 -5.95 15.18
CA LEU A 206 10.71 -4.63 14.97
C LEU A 206 11.41 -3.56 15.83
N PRO A 207 11.44 -2.29 15.38
CA PRO A 207 11.83 -1.18 16.24
C PRO A 207 10.90 -1.11 17.45
N GLN A 208 11.45 -1.25 18.66
CA GLN A 208 10.68 -1.19 19.90
C GLN A 208 10.12 0.21 20.17
N GLU A 209 10.71 1.23 19.55
CA GLU A 209 10.28 2.62 19.63
C GLU A 209 10.47 3.32 18.28
N ILE A 210 9.51 4.17 17.90
CA ILE A 210 9.62 5.11 16.78
C ILE A 210 9.05 6.45 17.25
N ASP A 211 9.82 7.53 17.12
CA ASP A 211 9.42 8.88 17.53
C ASP A 211 8.96 8.97 19.01
N GLY A 212 9.63 8.27 19.94
CA GLY A 212 9.20 8.25 21.34
C GLY A 212 8.03 7.31 21.65
N ARG A 213 7.45 6.65 20.64
CA ARG A 213 6.24 5.82 20.77
C ARG A 213 6.61 4.35 20.81
N LYS A 214 6.07 3.61 21.79
CA LYS A 214 6.40 2.20 21.96
C LYS A 214 5.64 1.30 20.98
N LEU A 215 6.27 0.20 20.59
CA LEU A 215 5.67 -0.85 19.79
C LEU A 215 4.50 -1.51 20.53
N VAL A 216 3.35 -1.61 19.86
CA VAL A 216 2.11 -2.19 20.42
C VAL A 216 1.77 -3.54 19.80
N GLY A 217 1.87 -3.67 18.47
CA GLY A 217 1.38 -4.86 17.78
C GLY A 217 1.25 -4.70 16.27
N LEU A 218 0.37 -5.52 15.68
CA LEU A 218 -0.07 -5.39 14.29
C LEU A 218 -1.56 -5.01 14.25
N SER A 219 -1.95 -4.24 13.23
CA SER A 219 -3.35 -4.09 12.85
C SER A 219 -3.94 -5.47 12.52
N ARG A 220 -5.22 -5.70 12.82
CA ARG A 220 -5.89 -6.95 12.43
C ARG A 220 -6.41 -6.90 11.00
N ARG A 221 -6.33 -5.75 10.33
CA ARG A 221 -6.72 -5.60 8.92
C ARG A 221 -5.59 -5.99 8.00
N TRP A 222 -5.83 -7.06 7.24
CA TRP A 222 -4.96 -7.57 6.20
C TRP A 222 -5.53 -7.22 4.83
N ASN A 223 -4.76 -6.48 4.05
CA ASN A 223 -5.13 -6.04 2.70
C ASN A 223 -4.39 -6.91 1.68
N ALA A 224 -5.04 -7.97 1.21
CA ALA A 224 -4.48 -8.86 0.20
C ALA A 224 -4.58 -8.21 -1.18
N GLY A 225 -3.48 -8.20 -1.94
CA GLY A 225 -3.39 -7.62 -3.28
C GLY A 225 -2.92 -8.66 -4.30
N LYS A 226 -3.60 -8.68 -5.46
CA LYS A 226 -3.28 -9.54 -6.61
C LYS A 226 -3.00 -8.69 -7.85
N TYR A 227 -1.80 -8.82 -8.41
CA TYR A 227 -1.35 -8.09 -9.59
C TYR A 227 -1.22 -9.07 -10.76
N VAL A 228 -2.17 -9.03 -11.69
CA VAL A 228 -2.07 -9.79 -12.94
C VAL A 228 -1.05 -9.13 -13.88
N LYS A 229 -0.73 -9.81 -14.98
CA LYS A 229 0.22 -9.33 -16.00
C LYS A 229 -0.02 -7.86 -16.38
N GLY A 230 1.06 -7.10 -16.42
CA GLY A 230 1.08 -5.67 -16.76
C GLY A 230 0.68 -4.73 -15.63
N ARG A 231 0.11 -5.22 -14.52
CA ARG A 231 -0.34 -4.39 -13.40
C ARG A 231 0.80 -4.04 -12.45
N GLN A 232 0.71 -2.84 -11.88
CA GLN A 232 1.69 -2.27 -10.95
C GLN A 232 1.02 -1.44 -9.85
N PHE A 233 1.83 -0.86 -8.96
CA PHE A 233 1.43 0.24 -8.09
C PHE A 233 2.44 1.37 -8.30
N THR A 234 2.01 2.51 -8.81
CA THR A 234 2.90 3.65 -9.07
C THR A 234 3.55 4.18 -7.79
N PRO A 235 4.64 4.97 -7.88
CA PRO A 235 5.26 5.58 -6.70
C PRO A 235 4.26 6.33 -5.82
N HIS A 236 4.27 6.04 -4.52
CA HIS A 236 3.42 6.65 -3.51
C HIS A 236 4.02 6.53 -2.09
N ILE A 237 3.44 7.27 -1.15
CA ILE A 237 3.65 7.11 0.29
C ILE A 237 2.34 6.59 0.88
N ASP A 238 2.44 5.56 1.73
CA ASP A 238 1.27 5.02 2.43
C ASP A 238 0.74 6.04 3.46
N GLY A 239 -0.58 6.17 3.52
CA GLY A 239 -1.27 6.98 4.52
C GLY A 239 -1.19 6.38 5.93
N ASP A 240 -1.24 7.26 6.92
CA ASP A 240 -1.31 6.94 8.34
C ASP A 240 -2.73 6.59 8.78
N MET A 241 -2.85 5.56 9.63
CA MET A 241 -4.12 5.08 10.13
C MET A 241 -4.03 4.68 11.60
N THR A 242 -5.17 4.33 12.18
CA THR A 242 -5.29 3.89 13.57
C THR A 242 -5.28 2.37 13.70
N GLY A 243 -5.20 1.62 12.60
CA GLY A 243 -5.38 0.15 12.62
C GLY A 243 -6.81 -0.26 13.01
N HIS A 244 -7.18 -1.50 12.75
CA HIS A 244 -8.53 -2.01 13.02
C HIS A 244 -8.50 -3.39 13.69
N ARG A 245 -9.58 -3.70 14.41
CA ARG A 245 -9.91 -5.03 14.95
C ARG A 245 -11.41 -5.30 14.85
N LEU A 246 -11.82 -6.55 15.10
CA LEU A 246 -13.23 -6.86 15.29
C LEU A 246 -13.77 -6.24 16.58
N THR A 247 -15.06 -5.93 16.60
CA THR A 247 -15.80 -5.66 17.85
C THR A 247 -15.84 -6.91 18.73
N GLU A 248 -16.12 -6.75 20.03
CA GLU A 248 -16.18 -7.88 20.99
C GLU A 248 -17.22 -8.93 20.58
N ASP A 249 -18.37 -8.49 20.04
CA ASP A 249 -19.41 -9.37 19.49
C ASP A 249 -19.06 -9.94 18.10
N LYS A 250 -17.90 -9.57 17.56
CA LYS A 250 -17.36 -9.94 16.23
C LYS A 250 -18.24 -9.53 15.04
N LYS A 251 -19.28 -8.72 15.22
CA LYS A 251 -20.22 -8.32 14.15
C LYS A 251 -19.77 -7.12 13.35
N GLY A 252 -18.82 -6.34 13.88
CA GLY A 252 -18.34 -5.11 13.26
C GLY A 252 -16.83 -4.97 13.33
N ILE A 253 -16.34 -3.83 12.86
CA ILE A 253 -14.96 -3.41 13.02
C ILE A 253 -14.88 -2.20 13.93
N ARG A 254 -13.82 -2.12 14.72
CA ARG A 254 -13.47 -0.97 15.55
C ARG A 254 -12.05 -0.53 15.24
N SER A 255 -11.87 0.77 15.04
CA SER A 255 -10.56 1.40 14.92
C SER A 255 -9.89 1.52 16.30
N TYR A 256 -8.56 1.42 16.38
CA TYR A 256 -7.82 1.72 17.62
C TYR A 256 -7.69 3.24 17.90
N ALA A 257 -8.37 4.12 17.16
CA ALA A 257 -8.33 5.57 17.37
C ALA A 257 -8.66 5.99 18.81
N GLY A 258 -9.55 5.23 19.48
CA GLY A 258 -9.91 5.46 20.88
C GLY A 258 -8.95 4.83 21.90
N ASP A 259 -7.98 4.05 21.44
CA ASP A 259 -7.10 3.24 22.30
C ASP A 259 -5.67 3.81 22.34
N LYS A 260 -5.46 5.02 21.82
CA LYS A 260 -4.15 5.69 21.74
C LYS A 260 -3.13 4.86 20.96
N VAL A 261 -3.50 4.38 19.77
CA VAL A 261 -2.62 3.59 18.91
C VAL A 261 -2.69 4.07 17.46
N HIS A 262 -1.53 4.13 16.79
CA HIS A 262 -1.39 4.52 15.40
C HIS A 262 -0.46 3.60 14.61
N THR A 263 -0.64 3.55 13.30
CA THR A 263 0.26 2.85 12.40
C THR A 263 1.48 3.72 12.08
N LYS A 264 2.68 3.11 12.04
CA LYS A 264 3.93 3.81 11.66
C LYS A 264 4.73 3.09 10.59
N LEU A 265 4.59 1.78 10.48
CA LEU A 265 5.24 0.97 9.45
C LEU A 265 4.20 0.21 8.64
N SER A 266 4.39 0.16 7.32
CA SER A 266 3.71 -0.80 6.46
C SER A 266 4.54 -2.08 6.44
N ALA A 267 3.88 -3.24 6.51
CA ALA A 267 4.50 -4.55 6.33
C ALA A 267 3.86 -5.25 5.13
N LEU A 268 4.64 -5.48 4.08
CA LEU A 268 4.18 -6.20 2.88
C LEU A 268 4.76 -7.62 2.89
N PHE A 269 3.90 -8.60 3.09
CA PHE A 269 4.25 -10.02 3.04
C PHE A 269 4.09 -10.53 1.61
N TYR A 270 5.13 -11.18 1.09
CA TYR A 270 5.06 -11.86 -0.20
C TYR A 270 4.46 -13.25 -0.02
N LEU A 271 3.44 -13.56 -0.80
CA LEU A 271 2.74 -14.84 -0.73
C LEU A 271 3.17 -15.81 -1.84
N ASN A 272 3.96 -15.32 -2.81
CA ASN A 272 4.58 -16.12 -3.87
C ASN A 272 5.89 -15.50 -4.35
N ASP A 273 6.68 -16.28 -5.11
CA ASP A 273 7.99 -15.84 -5.60
C ASP A 273 8.38 -16.36 -6.98
N TYR A 274 9.55 -15.92 -7.43
CA TYR A 274 10.09 -16.26 -8.73
C TYR A 274 10.70 -17.67 -8.78
N LYS A 275 11.24 -18.17 -7.66
CA LYS A 275 12.00 -19.44 -7.63
C LYS A 275 11.08 -20.64 -7.69
N HIS A 276 9.93 -20.56 -7.05
CA HIS A 276 9.04 -21.68 -6.81
C HIS A 276 7.70 -21.57 -7.53
N ASP A 277 7.19 -20.34 -7.72
CA ASP A 277 5.86 -20.12 -8.31
C ASP A 277 5.89 -19.56 -9.74
N GLY A 278 7.08 -19.30 -10.28
CA GLY A 278 7.26 -18.78 -11.65
C GLY A 278 6.83 -17.32 -11.82
N LEU A 279 6.81 -16.53 -10.74
CA LEU A 279 6.55 -15.10 -10.83
C LEU A 279 7.69 -14.40 -11.59
N VAL A 280 7.34 -13.48 -12.50
CA VAL A 280 8.32 -12.68 -13.26
C VAL A 280 8.03 -11.20 -13.07
N GLY A 281 9.00 -10.45 -12.53
CA GLY A 281 8.82 -9.05 -12.15
C GLY A 281 8.08 -8.90 -10.82
N GLY A 282 7.35 -7.79 -10.66
CA GLY A 282 6.55 -7.58 -9.44
C GLY A 282 7.36 -7.22 -8.19
N GLY A 283 8.63 -6.81 -8.31
CA GLY A 283 9.41 -6.30 -7.18
C GLY A 283 8.77 -5.12 -6.44
N THR A 284 9.20 -4.87 -5.21
CA THR A 284 8.85 -3.67 -4.45
C THR A 284 10.05 -2.74 -4.43
N LYS A 285 9.89 -1.56 -5.03
CA LYS A 285 10.90 -0.51 -5.08
C LYS A 285 10.76 0.39 -3.86
N ILE A 286 11.84 0.54 -3.11
CA ILE A 286 11.97 1.45 -1.97
C ILE A 286 12.91 2.57 -2.40
N PHE A 287 12.38 3.79 -2.53
CA PHE A 287 13.14 4.91 -3.03
C PHE A 287 13.97 5.55 -1.92
N LYS A 288 15.22 5.90 -2.26
CA LYS A 288 16.09 6.61 -1.33
C LYS A 288 15.67 8.09 -1.15
N GLY A 289 15.11 8.71 -2.19
CA GLY A 289 14.59 10.09 -2.18
C GLY A 289 13.06 10.19 -2.01
N ASP A 290 12.56 11.41 -1.86
CA ASP A 290 11.12 11.72 -1.72
C ASP A 290 10.39 11.91 -3.04
N HIS A 291 11.13 12.09 -4.14
CA HIS A 291 10.56 12.24 -5.47
C HIS A 291 11.20 11.23 -6.42
N PRO A 292 10.41 10.55 -7.26
CA PRO A 292 10.94 9.96 -8.47
C PRO A 292 11.24 11.13 -9.42
N ASP A 293 12.37 11.82 -9.24
CA ASP A 293 12.87 12.67 -10.30
C ASP A 293 13.22 11.78 -11.52
N GLY A 294 13.32 12.37 -12.71
CA GLY A 294 13.66 11.64 -13.94
C GLY A 294 15.00 10.89 -13.86
N SER A 295 15.77 11.05 -12.77
CA SER A 295 16.99 10.29 -12.50
C SER A 295 16.75 8.91 -11.90
N SER A 296 15.55 8.61 -11.36
CA SER A 296 14.91 7.31 -10.97
C SER A 296 15.75 6.05 -10.64
N GLN A 297 17.06 6.14 -10.46
CA GLN A 297 18.01 5.02 -10.41
C GLN A 297 18.41 4.66 -8.97
N HIS A 298 18.00 5.46 -7.98
CA HIS A 298 18.38 5.25 -6.58
C HIS A 298 17.23 4.66 -5.76
N TYR A 299 16.91 3.40 -6.03
CA TYR A 299 16.01 2.59 -5.21
C TYR A 299 16.65 1.25 -4.85
N TYR A 300 16.25 0.71 -3.70
CA TYR A 300 16.40 -0.71 -3.42
C TYR A 300 15.18 -1.44 -4.00
N GLU A 301 15.37 -2.55 -4.72
CA GLU A 301 14.25 -3.36 -5.18
C GLU A 301 14.31 -4.76 -4.55
N GLN A 302 13.30 -5.06 -3.73
CA GLN A 302 13.09 -6.40 -3.22
C GLN A 302 12.28 -7.18 -4.24
N GLN A 303 12.87 -8.22 -4.82
CA GLN A 303 12.10 -9.21 -5.58
C GLN A 303 11.19 -10.01 -4.64
N PRO A 304 9.98 -10.42 -5.06
CA PRO A 304 9.11 -11.22 -4.21
C PRO A 304 9.80 -12.52 -3.78
N GLU A 305 9.75 -12.80 -2.48
CA GLU A 305 10.34 -13.97 -1.85
C GLU A 305 9.32 -14.53 -0.85
N LYS A 306 8.76 -15.72 -1.11
CA LYS A 306 7.59 -16.23 -0.38
C LYS A 306 7.90 -16.33 1.10
N GLY A 307 7.00 -15.79 1.92
CA GLY A 307 7.13 -15.77 3.38
C GLY A 307 8.05 -14.68 3.95
N THR A 308 8.74 -13.92 3.10
CA THR A 308 9.44 -12.69 3.50
C THR A 308 8.45 -11.52 3.62
N ALA A 309 8.68 -10.64 4.60
CA ALA A 309 7.97 -9.37 4.73
C ALA A 309 8.95 -8.20 4.61
N ILE A 310 8.59 -7.19 3.82
CA ILE A 310 9.30 -5.91 3.75
C ILE A 310 8.55 -4.87 4.58
N PHE A 311 9.30 -4.12 5.38
CA PHE A 311 8.82 -3.10 6.30
C PHE A 311 9.38 -1.76 5.88
N PHE A 312 8.55 -0.72 5.91
CA PHE A 312 9.00 0.64 5.71
C PHE A 312 8.10 1.63 6.43
N ARG A 313 8.69 2.75 6.85
CA ARG A 313 7.97 3.80 7.55
C ARG A 313 7.01 4.52 6.62
N HIS A 314 5.80 4.77 7.10
CA HIS A 314 4.75 5.45 6.35
C HIS A 314 4.19 6.67 7.11
N GLY A 315 3.22 7.33 6.46
CA GLY A 315 2.57 8.56 6.91
C GLY A 315 2.90 9.70 5.96
N ILE A 316 1.90 10.38 5.43
CA ILE A 316 2.12 11.41 4.41
C ILE A 316 2.84 12.61 5.06
N PRO A 317 4.02 13.06 4.62
CA PRO A 317 4.68 14.22 5.22
C PRO A 317 3.74 15.44 5.31
N GLY A 318 3.70 16.10 6.47
CA GLY A 318 2.77 17.20 6.74
C GLY A 318 1.35 16.78 7.12
N SER A 319 1.00 15.49 7.04
CA SER A 319 -0.18 14.95 7.73
C SER A 319 0.05 14.88 9.24
N ARG A 320 -1.00 14.56 9.99
CA ARG A 320 -0.95 14.47 11.46
C ARG A 320 0.16 13.53 11.97
N LEU A 321 0.34 12.37 11.33
CA LEU A 321 1.28 11.34 11.82
C LEU A 321 2.47 11.12 10.88
N GLY A 322 2.45 11.74 9.70
CA GLY A 322 3.53 11.68 8.74
C GLY A 322 4.71 12.56 9.09
N ASN A 323 5.87 12.17 8.58
CA ASN A 323 7.15 12.78 8.91
C ASN A 323 8.13 12.58 7.74
N GLU A 324 9.26 13.27 7.80
CA GLU A 324 10.36 13.21 6.80
C GLU A 324 10.99 11.82 6.64
N GLY A 325 10.78 10.92 7.60
CA GLY A 325 11.23 9.52 7.54
C GLY A 325 10.32 8.60 6.74
N SER A 326 9.24 9.11 6.17
CA SER A 326 8.29 8.29 5.40
C SER A 326 8.90 7.89 4.07
N VAL A 327 8.57 6.68 3.64
CA VAL A 327 9.25 6.02 2.54
C VAL A 327 8.36 6.01 1.31
N MET A 328 8.82 6.73 0.28
CA MET A 328 8.28 6.61 -1.07
C MET A 328 8.61 5.20 -1.60
N HIS A 329 7.60 4.53 -2.15
CA HIS A 329 7.75 3.17 -2.66
C HIS A 329 6.83 2.92 -3.86
N ALA A 330 7.11 1.86 -4.62
CA ALA A 330 6.30 1.44 -5.77
C ALA A 330 6.28 -0.09 -5.89
N GLY A 331 5.23 -0.63 -6.49
CA GLY A 331 5.20 -2.01 -6.97
C GLY A 331 5.56 -2.06 -8.44
N SER A 332 6.64 -2.74 -8.81
CA SER A 332 7.03 -2.99 -10.19
C SER A 332 5.96 -3.77 -10.94
N LYS A 333 5.92 -3.61 -12.27
CA LYS A 333 5.01 -4.38 -13.13
C LYS A 333 5.22 -5.88 -12.94
N ASN A 334 4.13 -6.62 -12.82
CA ASN A 334 4.15 -8.05 -13.07
C ASN A 334 4.31 -8.29 -14.58
N LEU A 335 5.32 -9.03 -14.99
CA LEU A 335 5.67 -9.27 -16.40
C LEU A 335 5.21 -10.65 -16.88
N GLY A 336 5.03 -11.60 -15.96
CA GLY A 336 4.62 -12.97 -16.25
C GLY A 336 3.10 -13.19 -16.19
N ASP A 337 2.69 -14.40 -16.53
CA ASP A 337 1.28 -14.82 -16.45
C ASP A 337 0.88 -15.23 -15.02
N THR A 338 1.84 -15.67 -14.20
CA THR A 338 1.65 -15.88 -12.77
C THR A 338 1.40 -14.53 -12.08
N PRO A 339 0.29 -14.34 -11.34
CA PRO A 339 0.03 -13.10 -10.62
C PRO A 339 1.00 -12.91 -9.46
N LYS A 340 1.42 -11.67 -9.18
CA LYS A 340 2.05 -11.34 -7.88
C LYS A 340 0.98 -11.33 -6.80
N LEU A 341 1.25 -12.00 -5.69
CA LEU A 341 0.39 -12.09 -4.52
C LEU A 341 1.12 -11.54 -3.31
N MET A 342 0.47 -10.61 -2.62
CA MET A 342 1.00 -10.04 -1.38
C MET A 342 -0.13 -9.69 -0.44
N VAL A 343 0.19 -9.53 0.84
CA VAL A 343 -0.74 -8.98 1.82
C VAL A 343 -0.04 -7.88 2.62
N ARG A 344 -0.73 -6.75 2.78
CA ARG A 344 -0.27 -5.66 3.64
C ARG A 344 -0.97 -5.73 4.99
N VAL A 345 -0.19 -5.53 6.05
CA VAL A 345 -0.66 -5.22 7.40
C VAL A 345 0.20 -4.09 7.96
N ASP A 346 -0.33 -3.31 8.89
CA ASP A 346 0.40 -2.18 9.47
C ASP A 346 0.85 -2.48 10.89
N VAL A 347 2.03 -1.95 11.26
CA VAL A 347 2.60 -2.05 12.61
C VAL A 347 2.13 -0.89 13.47
N LEU A 348 1.63 -1.24 14.66
CA LEU A 348 1.02 -0.34 15.61
C LEU A 348 2.01 0.13 16.67
N TYR A 349 1.95 1.42 16.97
CA TYR A 349 2.70 2.11 18.01
C TYR A 349 1.77 2.97 18.85
N GLU A 350 2.19 3.32 20.06
CA GLU A 350 1.45 4.24 20.94
C GLU A 350 1.20 5.60 20.25
N ALA A 351 0.07 6.24 20.60
CA ALA A 351 -0.29 7.59 20.18
C ALA A 351 0.03 8.59 21.29
N GLU A 352 0.25 9.87 20.92
CA GLU A 352 0.40 10.93 21.91
C GLU A 352 -0.90 11.18 22.68
N PRO A 353 -0.85 11.70 23.92
CA PRO A 353 -2.02 12.21 24.62
C PRO A 353 -2.76 13.29 23.80
N GLU A 354 -2.03 14.13 23.07
CA GLU A 354 -2.52 15.22 22.23
C GLU A 354 -3.12 14.71 20.90
N ASP A 355 -2.77 13.49 20.52
CA ASP A 355 -3.38 12.78 19.41
C ASP A 355 -4.85 12.36 19.73
N ASN A 356 -5.39 12.64 20.92
CA ASN A 356 -6.74 12.24 21.36
C ASN A 356 -7.88 13.25 21.15
N PHE A 357 -7.68 14.41 20.51
CA PHE A 357 -8.81 15.32 20.26
C PHE A 357 -9.63 14.92 19.02
N ALA A 358 -10.90 14.62 19.27
CA ALA A 358 -11.91 14.19 18.32
C ALA A 358 -12.19 15.17 17.16
N ARG A 359 -12.66 14.60 16.04
CA ARG A 359 -13.42 15.25 14.96
C ARG A 359 -12.72 16.42 14.26
N ARG A 360 -11.74 16.11 13.41
CA ARG A 360 -11.71 16.73 12.08
C ARG A 360 -11.70 15.60 11.06
N ARG A 361 -12.60 15.70 10.08
CA ARG A 361 -12.70 14.81 8.92
C ARG A 361 -11.29 14.58 8.38
N CYS A 362 -11.00 13.39 7.86
CA CYS A 362 -9.88 13.20 6.93
C CYS A 362 -9.89 14.36 5.94
N SER A 363 -8.95 15.29 6.06
CA SER A 363 -8.87 16.50 5.24
C SER A 363 -8.25 16.15 3.89
N TRP A 364 -8.92 15.24 3.19
CA TRP A 364 -8.78 14.96 1.76
C TRP A 364 -10.16 14.98 1.08
N MET A 365 -11.17 15.55 1.75
CA MET A 365 -12.51 15.74 1.20
C MET A 365 -12.71 17.05 0.44
N ASP A 366 -11.75 17.97 0.44
CA ASP A 366 -11.89 19.26 -0.25
C ASP A 366 -10.76 19.45 -1.28
N PHE A 367 -11.02 18.99 -2.49
CA PHE A 367 -10.66 19.69 -3.73
C PHE A 367 -11.96 19.75 -4.55
N ASP A 368 -12.43 20.99 -4.76
CA ASP A 368 -13.66 21.46 -5.44
C ASP A 368 -14.03 20.62 -6.70
N ASP A 369 -15.28 20.30 -7.06
CA ASP A 369 -16.64 20.82 -6.79
C ASP A 369 -17.63 19.68 -6.43
#